data_AF-A0A8D9BZ38-F1
#
_entry.id   AF-A0A8D9BZ38-F1
#
_cell.length_a   1.000
_cell.length_b   1.000
_cell.length_c   1.000
_cell.angle_alpha   90.00
_cell.angle_beta   90.00
_cell.angle_gamma   90.00
#
_symmetry.space_group_name_H-M   'P 1'
#
loop_
_entity.id
_entity.type
_entity.pdbx_description
1 polymer ?
#
loop_
_entity_poly.entity_id
_entity_poly.type
_entity_poly.pdbx_seq_one_letter_code
_entity_poly.pdbx_strand_id
1 'polypeptide(L)'
;MDLSYNQIEVVEFTSNQLERLNPKNKVLKKLILNFQGNPIACNCSNYDLFRFIQDKAVHDEYKPIVFDGTSDVNTCSPPNVSINQIDLTNLTCNIVNGCPSPCKCSYLPHNDLITVNCTSANLAQMPQHLNVTLMDNRAISRLWNVTKNRSIQLVLRNNSIQEFLLGPLDGYELVTELDLSFNQIKHEKDVIIQNFPQLKVLNLTHNHLQSLSQKFINLVLSSKITSLFLSGNPWKCDCHITSLYGIIKPTNDKLKDPEKIICNGSDIPLHSIQSSEEFCPVIEDTGNDDFLLIVIIISLVIFIMVGLLTICLYYKYQHPIRVWLFAHRLLVCCVSEEDMDKDKVYDAFVSYSQEDYGFVVH
;
A
#
# COMPACT_ATOMS: atom_id res chain seq x y z
N MET A 1 27.48 42.22 30.58
CA MET A 1 26.30 43.04 30.27
C MET A 1 25.26 42.69 31.30
N ASP A 2 24.83 43.68 32.06
CA ASP A 2 23.78 43.50 33.05
C ASP A 2 22.42 43.74 32.37
N LEU A 3 21.60 42.70 32.34
CA LEU A 3 20.23 42.71 31.81
C LEU A 3 19.22 42.40 32.92
N SER A 4 19.63 42.49 34.19
CA SER A 4 18.76 42.18 35.33
C SER A 4 17.60 43.19 35.45
N TYR A 5 16.44 42.72 35.92
CA TYR A 5 15.25 43.54 36.22
C TYR A 5 14.67 44.35 35.04
N ASN A 6 14.71 43.79 33.82
CA ASN A 6 14.27 44.47 32.58
C ASN A 6 12.95 43.92 31.98
N GLN A 7 12.20 43.08 32.71
CA GLN A 7 10.96 42.45 32.23
C GLN A 7 11.14 41.61 30.94
N ILE A 8 12.32 41.00 30.77
CA ILE A 8 12.63 40.17 29.61
C ILE A 8 11.89 38.84 29.72
N GLU A 9 11.01 38.55 28.76
CA GLU A 9 10.30 37.27 28.67
C GLU A 9 10.97 36.27 27.72
N VAL A 10 11.56 36.76 26.63
CA VAL A 10 12.17 35.95 25.56
C VAL A 10 13.59 36.42 25.28
N VAL A 11 14.52 35.48 25.21
CA VAL A 11 15.93 35.72 24.89
C VAL A 11 16.27 35.04 23.56
N GLU A 12 16.53 35.86 22.53
CA GLU A 12 16.84 35.38 21.19
C GLU A 12 18.35 35.37 20.93
N PHE A 13 18.89 34.20 20.53
CA PHE A 13 20.24 34.06 20.00
C PHE A 13 20.18 34.03 18.47
N THR A 14 20.55 35.12 17.80
CA THR A 14 20.66 35.13 16.33
C THR A 14 22.12 34.98 15.92
N SER A 15 22.41 34.03 15.02
CA SER A 15 23.75 33.78 14.47
C SER A 15 24.40 35.05 13.94
N ASN A 16 23.62 35.91 13.26
CA ASN A 16 24.09 37.18 12.70
C ASN A 16 24.47 38.24 13.75
N GLN A 17 23.87 38.23 14.95
CA GLN A 17 24.26 39.14 16.04
C GLN A 17 25.49 38.61 16.79
N LEU A 18 25.69 37.29 16.78
CA LEU A 18 26.83 36.62 17.39
C LEU A 18 28.08 36.71 16.51
N GLU A 19 27.95 36.65 15.19
CA GLU A 19 29.03 37.00 14.25
C GLU A 19 29.51 38.45 14.42
N ARG A 20 28.60 39.39 14.73
CA ARG A 20 28.98 40.78 15.07
C ARG A 20 29.77 40.89 16.38
N LEU A 21 29.56 39.95 17.30
CA LEU A 21 30.32 39.83 18.55
C LEU A 21 31.67 39.11 18.34
N ASN A 22 31.88 38.47 17.17
CA ASN A 22 33.09 37.75 16.80
C ASN A 22 33.65 38.19 15.42
N PRO A 23 34.20 39.41 15.30
CA PRO A 23 35.00 39.76 14.14
C PRO A 23 36.27 38.90 14.16
N LYS A 24 36.42 38.05 13.13
CA LYS A 24 37.60 37.21 12.85
C LYS A 24 38.89 37.87 13.37
N ASN A 25 39.52 37.29 14.40
CA ASN A 25 40.84 37.64 14.98
C ASN A 25 40.92 38.53 16.25
N LYS A 26 40.00 38.42 17.22
CA LYS A 26 40.31 38.88 18.59
C LYS A 26 39.94 37.83 19.65
N VAL A 27 40.85 37.64 20.61
CA VAL A 27 40.63 36.88 21.85
C VAL A 27 39.28 37.29 22.42
N LEU A 28 38.34 36.35 22.45
CA LEU A 28 36.99 36.61 22.93
C LEU A 28 37.04 37.01 24.41
N LYS A 29 36.75 38.29 24.69
CA LYS A 29 36.37 38.69 26.03
C LYS A 29 35.09 37.92 26.35
N LYS A 30 35.11 37.12 27.41
CA LYS A 30 33.92 36.43 27.92
C LYS A 30 32.78 37.44 28.04
N LEU A 31 31.70 37.24 27.29
CA LEU A 31 30.49 38.04 27.42
C LEU A 31 29.68 37.47 28.56
N ILE A 32 29.77 38.11 29.72
CA ILE A 32 28.99 37.72 30.89
C ILE A 32 27.59 38.33 30.78
N LEU A 33 26.54 37.51 30.77
CA LEU A 33 25.14 37.97 30.75
C LEU A 33 24.48 37.67 32.11
N ASN A 34 23.81 38.67 32.68
CA ASN A 34 23.00 38.54 33.89
C ASN A 34 21.53 38.86 33.56
N PHE A 35 20.63 37.90 33.78
CA PHE A 35 19.18 38.04 33.53
C PHE A 35 18.36 37.96 34.83
N GLN A 36 18.95 38.18 35.99
CA GLN A 36 18.24 38.10 37.28
C GLN A 36 16.97 38.96 37.30
N GLY A 37 15.91 38.47 37.94
CA GLY A 37 14.68 39.25 38.14
C GLY A 37 13.87 39.51 36.86
N ASN A 38 14.13 38.76 35.78
CA ASN A 38 13.33 38.81 34.56
C ASN A 38 12.31 37.65 34.52
N PRO A 39 11.07 37.88 34.02
CA PRO A 39 10.04 36.87 33.88
C PRO A 39 10.24 35.99 32.64
N ILE A 40 11.35 35.23 32.58
CA ILE A 40 11.69 34.40 31.43
C ILE A 40 10.60 33.34 31.19
N ALA A 41 10.00 33.30 30.00
CA ALA A 41 8.90 32.39 29.68
C ALA A 41 9.34 30.92 29.63
N CYS A 42 8.66 30.01 30.34
CA CYS A 42 8.90 28.56 30.31
C CYS A 42 8.24 27.86 29.11
N ASN A 43 8.53 28.31 27.91
CA ASN A 43 7.99 27.69 26.69
C ASN A 43 9.06 27.58 25.62
N CYS A 44 8.66 27.14 24.43
CA CYS A 44 9.61 26.89 23.35
C CYS A 44 10.33 28.16 22.85
N SER A 45 9.83 29.37 23.13
CA SER A 45 10.47 30.62 22.69
C SER A 45 11.85 30.83 23.32
N ASN A 46 12.13 30.20 24.47
CA ASN A 46 13.43 30.22 25.14
C ASN A 46 14.20 28.89 25.00
N TYR A 47 13.83 28.02 24.07
CA TYR A 47 14.47 26.71 23.90
C TYR A 47 16.00 26.81 23.75
N ASP A 48 16.50 27.74 22.93
CA ASP A 48 17.95 27.91 22.74
C ASP A 48 18.65 28.42 24.01
N LEU A 49 18.01 29.30 24.78
CA LEU A 49 18.52 29.74 26.08
C LEU A 49 18.67 28.56 27.04
N PHE A 50 17.63 27.75 27.17
CA PHE A 50 17.64 26.61 28.09
C PHE A 50 18.62 25.53 27.64
N ARG A 51 18.70 25.25 26.33
CA ARG A 51 19.68 24.34 25.76
C ARG A 51 21.12 24.81 26.02
N PHE A 52 21.38 26.11 25.89
CA PHE A 52 22.68 26.71 26.19
C PHE A 52 23.05 26.57 27.68
N ILE A 53 22.12 26.91 28.59
CA ILE A 53 22.36 26.85 30.04
C ILE A 53 22.60 25.41 30.51
N GLN A 54 21.87 24.43 29.97
CA GLN A 54 22.00 23.02 30.34
C GLN A 54 23.26 22.32 29.76
N ASP A 55 24.15 23.04 29.09
CA ASP A 55 25.40 22.52 28.47
C ASP A 55 25.18 21.35 27.49
N LYS A 56 23.97 21.30 26.89
CA LYS A 56 23.64 20.29 25.88
C LYS A 56 23.99 20.85 24.50
N ALA A 57 25.27 20.68 24.14
CA ALA A 57 25.86 20.91 22.83
C ALA A 57 25.78 22.36 22.32
N VAL A 58 26.83 23.11 22.63
CA VAL A 58 27.13 24.39 21.97
C VAL A 58 28.08 24.11 20.79
N HIS A 59 27.70 24.54 19.57
CA HIS A 59 28.66 24.77 18.48
C HIS A 59 29.80 25.66 19.02
N ASP A 60 31.05 25.35 18.69
CA ASP A 60 32.24 26.05 19.22
C ASP A 60 32.16 27.59 19.17
N GLU A 61 31.32 28.14 18.30
CA GLU A 61 31.02 29.56 18.12
C GLU A 61 30.37 30.28 19.33
N TYR A 62 29.66 29.58 20.25
CA TYR A 62 28.98 30.23 21.39
C TYR A 62 29.68 30.04 22.75
N LYS A 63 30.80 29.32 22.81
CA LYS A 63 31.69 29.22 23.99
C LYS A 63 32.10 30.54 24.66
N PRO A 64 32.11 31.70 23.98
CA PRO A 64 32.44 32.99 24.58
C PRO A 64 31.38 33.59 25.52
N ILE A 65 30.14 33.10 25.46
CA ILE A 65 29.06 33.57 26.32
C ILE A 65 29.13 32.81 27.63
N VAL A 66 29.13 33.55 28.73
CA VAL A 66 29.09 32.99 30.08
C VAL A 66 27.89 33.61 30.78
N PHE A 67 27.08 32.81 31.43
CA PHE A 67 26.03 33.31 32.31
C PHE A 67 26.65 33.56 33.68
N ASP A 68 26.33 34.70 34.29
CA ASP A 68 26.83 35.00 35.62
C ASP A 68 26.26 33.98 36.63
N GLY A 69 27.06 32.98 36.99
CA GLY A 69 26.67 31.88 37.89
C GLY A 69 26.34 32.32 39.33
N THR A 70 26.42 33.62 39.62
CA THR A 70 25.97 34.22 40.89
C THR A 70 24.51 34.69 40.87
N SER A 71 23.85 34.64 39.71
CA SER A 71 22.54 35.23 39.49
C SER A 71 21.45 34.18 39.29
N ASP A 72 20.29 34.39 39.92
CA ASP A 72 19.08 33.58 39.81
C ASP A 72 18.42 33.64 38.41
N VAL A 73 19.19 33.52 37.33
CA VAL A 73 18.70 33.08 36.00
C VAL A 73 18.46 31.58 36.01
N ASN A 74 18.10 31.04 37.16
CA ASN A 74 17.89 29.62 37.33
C ASN A 74 16.43 29.27 37.23
N THR A 75 15.51 30.23 37.08
CA THR A 75 14.08 29.95 37.01
C THR A 75 13.43 30.63 35.81
N CYS A 76 12.47 29.95 35.20
CA CYS A 76 11.55 30.53 34.23
C CYS A 76 10.16 30.61 34.88
N SER A 77 9.23 31.40 34.33
CA SER A 77 7.84 31.49 34.76
C SER A 77 6.91 31.85 33.59
N PRO A 78 5.66 31.34 33.54
CA PRO A 78 5.08 30.24 34.31
C PRO A 78 5.32 28.86 33.66
N PRO A 79 5.42 27.75 34.43
CA PRO A 79 5.44 27.67 35.90
C PRO A 79 6.82 28.06 36.48
N ASN A 80 6.87 28.53 37.73
CA ASN A 80 8.13 28.91 38.37
C ASN A 80 9.04 27.68 38.62
N VAL A 81 9.89 27.34 37.65
CA VAL A 81 10.67 26.09 37.61
C VAL A 81 12.12 26.37 37.26
N SER A 82 13.03 25.57 37.82
CA SER A 82 14.44 25.77 37.53
C SER A 82 14.80 25.41 36.08
N ILE A 83 15.51 26.28 35.36
CA ILE A 83 15.97 26.07 33.98
C ILE A 83 16.78 24.77 33.84
N ASN A 84 17.59 24.42 34.85
CA ASN A 84 18.38 23.19 34.84
C ASN A 84 17.54 21.90 34.95
N GLN A 85 16.29 22.02 35.39
CA GLN A 85 15.34 20.92 35.57
C GLN A 85 14.33 20.82 34.42
N ILE A 86 14.36 21.76 33.47
CA ILE A 86 13.44 21.76 32.33
C ILE A 86 13.79 20.62 31.38
N ASP A 87 12.78 19.83 31.03
CA ASP A 87 12.89 18.87 29.94
C ASP A 87 12.73 19.57 28.58
N LEU A 88 13.86 19.77 27.91
CA LEU A 88 13.92 20.40 26.58
C LEU A 88 13.09 19.65 25.53
N THR A 89 12.84 18.36 25.73
CA THR A 89 12.11 17.53 24.76
C THR A 89 10.59 17.78 24.75
N ASN A 90 10.09 18.51 25.75
CA ASN A 90 8.66 18.76 25.95
C ASN A 90 8.25 20.24 25.82
N LEU A 91 9.19 21.13 25.52
CA LEU A 91 8.92 22.56 25.38
C LEU A 91 8.21 22.87 24.06
N THR A 92 6.95 23.28 24.14
CA THR A 92 6.13 23.57 22.95
C THR A 92 5.66 25.02 22.90
N CYS A 93 5.37 25.50 21.69
CA CYS A 93 4.66 26.76 21.46
C CYS A 93 3.39 26.53 20.67
N ASN A 94 2.33 27.24 21.05
CA ASN A 94 1.08 27.22 20.28
C ASN A 94 1.24 28.01 18.98
N ILE A 95 0.72 27.45 17.89
CA ILE A 95 0.67 28.10 16.57
C ILE A 95 -0.79 28.46 16.31
N VAL A 96 -1.09 29.76 16.25
CA VAL A 96 -2.45 30.26 16.04
C VAL A 96 -2.68 30.57 14.57
N ASN A 97 -1.78 31.32 13.95
CA ASN A 97 -1.91 31.73 12.55
C ASN A 97 -1.54 30.58 11.60
N GLY A 98 -2.37 30.36 10.58
CA GLY A 98 -2.18 29.27 9.62
C GLY A 98 -2.55 27.87 10.16
N CYS A 99 -3.02 27.75 11.40
CA CYS A 99 -3.55 26.49 11.91
C CYS A 99 -4.96 26.25 11.34
N PRO A 100 -5.26 25.09 10.72
CA PRO A 100 -6.59 24.79 10.22
C PRO A 100 -7.62 24.77 11.35
N SER A 101 -8.74 25.48 11.22
CA SER A 101 -9.85 25.35 12.18
C SER A 101 -10.61 24.04 11.92
N PRO A 102 -10.99 23.25 12.96
CA PRO A 102 -10.93 23.52 14.40
C PRO A 102 -9.73 22.82 15.10
N CYS A 103 -8.62 22.63 14.39
CA CYS A 103 -7.43 21.97 14.91
C CYS A 103 -6.63 22.87 15.87
N LYS A 104 -5.77 22.23 16.66
CA LYS A 104 -4.77 22.88 17.51
C LYS A 104 -3.38 22.56 16.99
N CYS A 105 -2.58 23.59 16.78
CA CYS A 105 -1.24 23.43 16.24
C CYS A 105 -0.20 23.82 17.29
N SER A 106 0.88 23.05 17.37
CA SER A 106 1.99 23.32 18.27
C SER A 106 3.34 23.04 17.60
N TYR A 107 4.35 23.81 17.95
CA TYR A 107 5.73 23.62 17.51
C TYR A 107 6.59 23.09 18.65
N LEU A 108 7.39 22.07 18.35
CA LEU A 108 8.37 21.46 19.24
C LEU A 108 9.79 21.65 18.65
N PRO A 109 10.64 22.52 19.24
CA PRO A 109 11.96 22.81 18.70
C PRO A 109 12.95 21.65 18.78
N HIS A 110 12.80 20.74 19.77
CA HIS A 110 13.77 19.67 20.02
C HIS A 110 14.08 18.81 18.78
N ASN A 111 13.07 18.55 17.96
CA ASN A 111 13.16 17.78 16.73
C ASN A 111 12.59 18.53 15.51
N ASP A 112 12.41 19.85 15.60
CA ASP A 112 11.82 20.70 14.55
C ASP A 112 10.49 20.14 14.02
N LEU A 113 9.61 19.76 14.95
CA LEU A 113 8.32 19.11 14.68
C LEU A 113 7.16 20.09 14.86
N ILE A 114 6.28 20.14 13.87
CA ILE A 114 4.98 20.80 13.97
C ILE A 114 3.91 19.71 14.12
N THR A 115 3.15 19.77 15.21
CA THR A 115 1.98 18.91 15.41
C THR A 115 0.72 19.68 15.04
N VAL A 116 -0.05 19.17 14.09
CA VAL A 116 -1.40 19.64 13.74
C VAL A 116 -2.40 18.63 14.28
N ASN A 117 -3.00 18.95 15.42
CA ASN A 117 -3.91 18.04 16.13
C ASN A 117 -5.37 18.42 15.91
N CYS A 118 -6.08 17.60 15.15
CA CYS A 118 -7.50 17.70 14.82
C CYS A 118 -8.31 16.53 15.43
N THR A 119 -7.85 15.96 16.55
CA THR A 119 -8.51 14.80 17.16
C THR A 119 -9.94 15.16 17.59
N SER A 120 -10.93 14.35 17.21
CA SER A 120 -12.35 14.58 17.58
C SER A 120 -12.89 15.96 17.15
N ALA A 121 -12.37 16.50 16.05
CA ALA A 121 -12.72 17.81 15.52
C ALA A 121 -14.00 17.80 14.65
N ASN A 122 -14.72 16.68 14.57
CA ASN A 122 -15.90 16.47 13.74
C ASN A 122 -15.66 16.74 12.24
N LEU A 123 -14.47 16.39 11.75
CA LEU A 123 -14.09 16.56 10.35
C LEU A 123 -14.73 15.47 9.48
N ALA A 124 -15.40 15.88 8.41
CA ALA A 124 -15.87 14.98 7.35
C ALA A 124 -14.82 14.74 6.25
N GLN A 125 -13.86 15.66 6.13
CA GLN A 125 -12.80 15.65 5.11
C GLN A 125 -11.50 16.16 5.75
N MET A 126 -10.36 15.78 5.17
CA MET A 126 -9.06 16.30 5.58
C MET A 126 -8.96 17.81 5.21
N PRO A 127 -8.20 18.63 5.97
CA PRO A 127 -8.01 20.06 5.64
C PRO A 127 -7.41 20.26 4.25
N GLN A 128 -7.99 21.10 3.40
CA GLN A 128 -7.51 21.25 2.02
C GLN A 128 -6.10 21.87 1.92
N HIS A 129 -5.70 22.66 2.91
CA HIS A 129 -4.40 23.34 2.95
C HIS A 129 -3.75 23.14 4.31
N LEU A 130 -2.45 22.84 4.31
CA LEU A 130 -1.60 22.79 5.51
C LEU A 130 -0.53 23.88 5.46
N ASN A 131 -0.96 25.11 5.18
CA ASN A 131 -0.09 26.28 5.17
C ASN A 131 0.19 26.78 6.60
N VAL A 132 0.69 25.87 7.44
CA VAL A 132 1.08 26.16 8.82
C VAL A 132 2.34 27.00 8.75
N THR A 133 2.13 28.31 8.74
CA THR A 133 3.20 29.28 8.81
C THR A 133 3.37 29.67 10.27
N LEU A 134 4.60 29.59 10.77
CA LEU A 134 4.95 30.07 12.10
C LEU A 134 4.94 31.60 12.09
N MET A 135 3.76 32.20 12.06
CA MET A 135 3.59 33.65 12.06
C MET A 135 2.83 34.07 13.30
N ASP A 136 3.42 34.04 14.49
CA ASP A 136 2.90 34.90 15.56
C ASP A 136 3.98 35.43 16.49
N ASN A 137 4.74 36.39 15.97
CA ASN A 137 5.07 37.67 16.61
C ASN A 137 6.13 38.39 15.77
N ARG A 138 6.11 39.73 15.78
CA ARG A 138 7.07 40.56 15.02
C ARG A 138 8.54 40.28 15.37
N ALA A 139 8.83 39.63 16.50
CA ALA A 139 10.14 39.11 16.89
C ALA A 139 10.51 37.79 16.17
N ILE A 140 9.57 36.86 16.09
CA ILE A 140 9.74 35.51 15.50
C ILE A 140 9.76 35.58 13.96
N SER A 141 9.15 36.59 13.34
CA SER A 141 9.07 36.72 11.87
C SER A 141 10.42 36.78 11.12
N ARG A 142 11.51 37.18 11.79
CA ARG A 142 12.84 37.37 11.15
C ARG A 142 13.79 36.19 11.30
N LEU A 143 13.49 35.26 12.20
CA LEU A 143 14.34 34.11 12.55
C LEU A 143 14.00 32.84 11.74
N TRP A 144 12.80 32.74 11.16
CA TRP A 144 12.21 31.47 10.72
C TRP A 144 12.04 31.37 9.21
N ASN A 145 12.98 31.95 8.46
CA ASN A 145 13.08 31.83 7.01
C ASN A 145 13.63 30.44 6.60
N VAL A 146 13.07 29.37 7.17
CA VAL A 146 13.51 27.99 6.99
C VAL A 146 12.34 27.19 6.47
N THR A 147 12.20 27.16 5.15
CA THR A 147 11.16 26.46 4.39
C THR A 147 11.61 25.10 3.86
N LYS A 148 12.61 24.43 4.46
CA LYS A 148 13.13 23.19 3.85
C LYS A 148 13.25 21.93 4.70
N ASN A 149 13.22 21.98 6.04
CA ASN A 149 13.51 20.78 6.85
C ASN A 149 12.55 20.50 8.01
N ARG A 150 11.39 21.16 8.09
CA ARG A 150 10.43 20.87 9.17
C ARG A 150 9.67 19.58 8.90
N SER A 151 9.40 18.83 9.96
CA SER A 151 8.53 17.66 9.93
C SER A 151 7.14 18.04 10.44
N ILE A 152 6.09 17.58 9.77
CA ILE A 152 4.71 17.75 10.23
C ILE A 152 4.15 16.40 10.69
N GLN A 153 3.62 16.37 11.91
CA GLN A 153 2.75 15.32 12.40
C GLN A 153 1.29 15.78 12.29
N LEU A 154 0.52 15.12 11.43
CA LEU A 154 -0.89 15.41 11.20
C LEU A 154 -1.76 14.36 11.91
N VAL A 155 -2.48 14.79 12.95
CA VAL A 155 -3.35 13.92 13.76
C VAL A 155 -4.81 14.22 13.43
N LEU A 156 -5.45 13.34 12.66
CA LEU A 156 -6.85 13.41 12.23
C LEU A 156 -7.71 12.32 12.87
N ARG A 157 -7.25 11.79 14.01
CA ARG A 157 -7.88 10.69 14.73
C ARG A 157 -9.32 11.00 15.18
N ASN A 158 -10.18 9.98 15.18
CA ASN A 158 -11.54 10.05 15.71
C ASN A 158 -12.40 11.12 15.00
N ASN A 159 -12.48 11.04 13.68
CA ASN A 159 -13.28 11.93 12.83
C ASN A 159 -14.21 11.09 11.93
N SER A 160 -14.89 11.73 10.98
CA SER A 160 -15.80 11.07 10.01
C SER A 160 -15.24 11.09 8.58
N ILE A 161 -13.91 11.04 8.44
CA ILE A 161 -13.24 11.10 7.13
C ILE A 161 -13.44 9.77 6.41
N GLN A 162 -13.93 9.82 5.17
CA GLN A 162 -14.21 8.63 4.36
C GLN A 162 -13.20 8.41 3.23
N GLU A 163 -12.51 9.46 2.80
CA GLU A 163 -11.61 9.41 1.66
C GLU A 163 -10.36 10.27 1.89
N PHE A 164 -9.27 9.85 1.25
CA PHE A 164 -8.07 10.67 1.11
C PHE A 164 -8.30 11.79 0.09
N LEU A 165 -7.67 12.95 0.35
CA LEU A 165 -7.67 14.08 -0.57
C LEU A 165 -7.04 13.70 -1.93
N LEU A 166 -7.63 14.24 -3.00
CA LEU A 166 -7.16 14.07 -4.38
C LEU A 166 -6.36 15.30 -4.82
N GLY A 167 -5.23 15.09 -5.47
CA GLY A 167 -4.39 16.15 -6.06
C GLY A 167 -3.22 16.60 -5.17
N PRO A 168 -2.29 17.41 -5.70
CA PRO A 168 -1.19 17.98 -4.92
C PRO A 168 -1.76 18.93 -3.86
N LEU A 169 -1.25 18.83 -2.64
CA LEU A 169 -1.76 19.59 -1.50
C LEU A 169 -0.63 20.42 -0.91
N ASP A 170 -0.83 21.73 -0.88
CA ASP A 170 0.15 22.66 -0.32
C ASP A 170 0.36 22.38 1.19
N GLY A 171 1.63 22.23 1.58
CA GLY A 171 2.07 21.96 2.95
C GLY A 171 2.12 20.49 3.33
N TYR A 172 1.44 19.61 2.59
CA TYR A 172 1.42 18.17 2.86
C TYR A 172 2.74 17.48 2.52
N GLU A 173 3.57 18.10 1.68
CA GLU A 173 4.91 17.61 1.32
C GLU A 173 5.87 17.50 2.51
N LEU A 174 5.57 18.19 3.62
CA LEU A 174 6.35 18.18 4.86
C LEU A 174 5.82 17.15 5.89
N VAL A 175 4.70 16.48 5.61
CA VAL A 175 4.10 15.53 6.53
C VAL A 175 4.92 14.25 6.59
N THR A 176 5.41 13.95 7.80
CA THR A 176 6.18 12.74 8.11
C THR A 176 5.36 11.71 8.87
N GLU A 177 4.32 12.14 9.58
CA GLU A 177 3.43 11.26 10.35
C GLU A 177 1.97 11.63 10.08
N LEU A 178 1.17 10.63 9.72
CA LEU A 178 -0.26 10.77 9.45
C LEU A 178 -1.06 9.78 10.29
N ASP A 179 -1.82 10.29 11.24
CA ASP A 179 -2.77 9.50 12.03
C ASP A 179 -4.20 9.72 11.55
N LEU A 180 -4.75 8.73 10.86
CA LEU A 180 -6.13 8.67 10.38
C LEU A 180 -6.94 7.60 11.14
N SER A 181 -6.49 7.18 12.32
CA SER A 181 -7.17 6.15 13.09
C SER A 181 -8.58 6.57 13.53
N PHE A 182 -9.47 5.60 13.71
CA PHE A 182 -10.86 5.86 14.11
C PHE A 182 -11.59 6.82 13.16
N ASN A 183 -11.56 6.50 11.87
CA ASN A 183 -12.28 7.21 10.82
C ASN A 183 -13.18 6.24 10.03
N GLN A 184 -13.73 6.69 8.90
CA GLN A 184 -14.68 5.93 8.09
C GLN A 184 -14.10 5.59 6.71
N ILE A 185 -12.78 5.44 6.61
CA ILE A 185 -12.10 5.19 5.34
C ILE A 185 -12.43 3.78 4.84
N LYS A 186 -13.01 3.67 3.65
CA LYS A 186 -13.43 2.40 3.03
C LYS A 186 -12.46 1.88 1.98
N HIS A 187 -11.80 2.80 1.28
CA HIS A 187 -10.91 2.50 0.17
C HIS A 187 -9.61 3.27 0.34
N GLU A 188 -8.48 2.59 0.21
CA GLU A 188 -7.19 3.22 0.03
C GLU A 188 -7.11 3.89 -1.34
N LYS A 189 -6.27 4.93 -1.46
CA LYS A 189 -5.99 5.58 -2.74
C LYS A 189 -4.50 5.55 -3.03
N ASP A 190 -4.15 5.18 -4.26
CA ASP A 190 -2.76 5.17 -4.73
C ASP A 190 -2.07 6.55 -4.59
N VAL A 191 -2.85 7.63 -4.59
CA VAL A 191 -2.36 9.00 -4.54
C VAL A 191 -1.69 9.37 -3.20
N ILE A 192 -1.89 8.57 -2.15
CA ILE A 192 -1.33 8.85 -0.80
C ILE A 192 0.19 9.00 -0.86
N ILE A 193 0.91 8.15 -1.59
CA ILE A 193 2.37 8.27 -1.63
C ILE A 193 2.83 9.49 -2.44
N GLN A 194 2.03 9.93 -3.41
CA GLN A 194 2.33 11.13 -4.21
C GLN A 194 2.11 12.42 -3.41
N ASN A 195 1.06 12.45 -2.59
CA ASN A 195 0.70 13.61 -1.78
C ASN A 195 1.56 13.74 -0.52
N PHE A 196 2.19 12.66 -0.06
CA PHE A 196 2.97 12.61 1.17
C PHE A 196 4.40 12.05 0.92
N PRO A 197 5.25 12.75 0.15
CA PRO A 197 6.57 12.27 -0.27
C PRO A 197 7.57 12.06 0.88
N GLN A 198 7.30 12.60 2.07
CA GLN A 198 8.15 12.47 3.27
C GLN A 198 7.54 11.55 4.33
N LEU A 199 6.43 10.87 4.04
CA LEU A 199 5.70 10.08 5.03
C LEU A 199 6.55 8.91 5.54
N LYS A 200 6.65 8.80 6.86
CA LYS A 200 7.34 7.74 7.60
C LYS A 200 6.35 6.88 8.38
N VAL A 201 5.33 7.50 8.98
CA VAL A 201 4.34 6.82 9.81
C VAL A 201 2.95 7.02 9.23
N LEU A 202 2.23 5.93 8.98
CA LEU A 202 0.84 5.93 8.53
C LEU A 202 0.01 5.04 9.45
N ASN A 203 -0.93 5.65 10.17
CA ASN A 203 -1.86 4.92 11.02
C ASN A 203 -3.27 4.95 10.41
N LEU A 204 -3.76 3.77 10.00
CA LEU A 204 -5.09 3.55 9.43
C LEU A 204 -5.93 2.61 10.30
N THR A 205 -5.56 2.44 11.57
CA THR A 205 -6.28 1.55 12.49
C THR A 205 -7.73 1.99 12.70
N HIS A 206 -8.62 1.03 12.96
CA HIS A 206 -10.03 1.32 13.24
C HIS A 206 -10.72 2.17 12.15
N ASN A 207 -10.57 1.74 10.91
CA ASN A 207 -11.31 2.27 9.75
C ASN A 207 -12.24 1.18 9.17
N HIS A 208 -12.72 1.35 7.95
CA HIS A 208 -13.64 0.45 7.27
C HIS A 208 -13.00 -0.23 6.05
N LEU A 209 -11.67 -0.36 6.05
CA LEU A 209 -10.94 -1.02 4.96
C LEU A 209 -11.26 -2.52 4.96
N GLN A 210 -11.56 -3.06 3.78
CA GLN A 210 -11.87 -4.49 3.61
C GLN A 210 -10.77 -5.24 2.87
N SER A 211 -10.00 -4.55 2.03
CA SER A 211 -8.89 -5.10 1.24
C SER A 211 -7.87 -3.99 0.98
N LEU A 212 -6.68 -4.35 0.52
CA LEU A 212 -5.70 -3.41 -0.02
C LEU A 212 -5.27 -3.89 -1.39
N SER A 213 -5.20 -2.98 -2.36
CA SER A 213 -4.70 -3.28 -3.69
C SER A 213 -3.19 -3.56 -3.69
N GLN A 214 -2.76 -4.44 -4.60
CA GLN A 214 -1.33 -4.72 -4.81
C GLN A 214 -0.53 -3.45 -5.11
N LYS A 215 -1.14 -2.51 -5.83
CA LYS A 215 -0.51 -1.23 -6.19
C LYS A 215 -0.23 -0.38 -4.95
N PHE A 216 -1.19 -0.25 -4.03
CA PHE A 216 -0.97 0.44 -2.76
C PHE A 216 0.17 -0.20 -1.95
N ILE A 217 0.18 -1.53 -1.82
CA ILE A 217 1.24 -2.26 -1.11
C ILE A 217 2.61 -1.97 -1.73
N ASN A 218 2.74 -2.08 -3.06
CA ASN A 218 3.99 -1.80 -3.76
C ASN A 218 4.48 -0.36 -3.52
N LEU A 219 3.55 0.60 -3.55
CA LEU A 219 3.85 2.01 -3.28
C LEU A 219 4.37 2.19 -1.84
N VAL A 220 3.72 1.61 -0.83
CA VAL A 220 4.18 1.63 0.56
C VAL A 220 5.59 1.02 0.69
N LEU A 221 5.83 -0.14 0.08
CA LEU A 221 7.12 -0.83 0.11
C LEU A 221 8.25 0.00 -0.52
N SER A 222 7.98 0.70 -1.62
CA SER A 222 8.94 1.59 -2.29
C SER A 222 9.13 2.97 -1.65
N SER A 223 8.26 3.34 -0.70
CA SER A 223 8.25 4.67 -0.08
C SER A 223 9.15 4.77 1.17
N LYS A 224 9.23 5.99 1.74
CA LYS A 224 9.90 6.29 3.01
C LYS A 224 9.14 5.79 4.26
N ILE A 225 7.96 5.20 4.10
CA ILE A 225 7.18 4.67 5.21
C ILE A 225 8.00 3.59 5.93
N THR A 226 8.15 3.73 7.24
CA THR A 226 8.81 2.77 8.14
C THR A 226 7.84 2.16 9.15
N SER A 227 6.66 2.76 9.34
CA SER A 227 5.64 2.27 10.27
C SER A 227 4.24 2.41 9.67
N LEU A 228 3.60 1.27 9.44
CA LEU A 228 2.22 1.15 8.98
C LEU A 228 1.40 0.42 10.04
N PHE A 229 0.22 0.94 10.36
CA PHE A 229 -0.73 0.32 11.29
C PHE A 229 -2.09 0.12 10.62
N LEU A 230 -2.62 -1.10 10.70
CA LEU A 230 -3.80 -1.55 9.93
C LEU A 230 -4.86 -2.31 10.76
N SER A 231 -4.60 -2.57 12.04
CA SER A 231 -5.51 -3.30 12.92
C SER A 231 -6.87 -2.63 13.13
N GLY A 232 -7.88 -3.42 13.49
CA GLY A 232 -9.23 -2.92 13.76
C GLY A 232 -10.04 -2.52 12.51
N ASN A 233 -9.60 -2.92 11.31
CA ASN A 233 -10.37 -2.81 10.08
C ASN A 233 -11.14 -4.12 9.79
N PRO A 234 -12.33 -4.07 9.15
CA PRO A 234 -13.13 -5.24 8.81
C PRO A 234 -12.59 -5.97 7.58
N TRP A 235 -11.40 -6.55 7.68
CA TRP A 235 -10.72 -7.22 6.57
C TRP A 235 -11.54 -8.38 6.00
N LYS A 236 -11.87 -8.32 4.72
CA LYS A 236 -12.59 -9.38 4.01
C LYS A 236 -11.57 -10.40 3.51
N CYS A 237 -11.48 -11.54 4.20
CA CYS A 237 -10.58 -12.62 3.84
C CYS A 237 -11.18 -13.48 2.74
N ASP A 238 -11.07 -13.00 1.51
CA ASP A 238 -11.36 -13.71 0.26
C ASP A 238 -10.15 -13.60 -0.70
N CYS A 239 -10.31 -13.94 -1.97
CA CYS A 239 -9.25 -13.81 -2.98
C CYS A 239 -8.61 -12.41 -3.11
N HIS A 240 -9.31 -11.34 -2.71
CA HIS A 240 -8.79 -9.99 -2.77
C HIS A 240 -7.88 -9.63 -1.59
N ILE A 241 -7.80 -10.47 -0.54
CA ILE A 241 -6.93 -10.21 0.63
C ILE A 241 -5.46 -10.56 0.38
N THR A 242 -5.17 -11.25 -0.73
CA THR A 242 -3.85 -11.79 -1.08
C THR A 242 -2.72 -10.77 -0.98
N SER A 243 -2.95 -9.52 -1.42
CA SER A 243 -1.97 -8.42 -1.30
C SER A 243 -1.66 -8.05 0.15
N LEU A 244 -2.66 -8.00 1.03
CA LEU A 244 -2.46 -7.75 2.46
C LEU A 244 -1.80 -8.96 3.14
N TYR A 245 -2.24 -10.17 2.83
CA TYR A 245 -1.62 -11.39 3.34
C TYR A 245 -0.12 -11.47 2.99
N GLY A 246 0.26 -11.03 1.78
CA GLY A 246 1.65 -10.94 1.35
C GLY A 246 2.52 -10.01 2.21
N ILE A 247 1.99 -8.85 2.65
CA ILE A 247 2.76 -7.89 3.47
C ILE A 247 2.84 -8.28 4.95
N ILE A 248 1.89 -9.09 5.43
CA ILE A 248 1.82 -9.53 6.85
C ILE A 248 2.93 -10.53 7.22
N LYS A 249 3.59 -11.16 6.24
CA LYS A 249 4.66 -12.12 6.48
C LYS A 249 5.79 -11.50 7.33
N PRO A 250 6.45 -12.28 8.22
CA PRO A 250 7.38 -11.78 9.25
C PRO A 250 8.57 -10.97 8.73
N THR A 251 8.87 -11.05 7.44
CA THR A 251 9.95 -10.33 6.77
C THR A 251 9.66 -8.85 6.56
N ASN A 252 8.43 -8.38 6.82
CA ASN A 252 8.09 -6.98 6.66
C ASN A 252 8.26 -6.20 7.96
N ASP A 253 9.28 -5.36 8.02
CA ASP A 253 9.58 -4.49 9.16
C ASP A 253 8.71 -3.22 9.20
N LYS A 254 8.02 -2.87 8.10
CA LYS A 254 7.17 -1.67 8.02
C LYS A 254 5.84 -1.86 8.73
N LEU A 255 5.27 -3.06 8.74
CA LEU A 255 4.00 -3.34 9.40
C LEU A 255 4.22 -3.54 10.91
N LYS A 256 3.60 -2.70 11.74
CA LYS A 256 3.89 -2.65 13.19
C LYS A 256 2.86 -3.37 14.06
N ASP A 257 1.72 -3.75 13.51
CA ASP A 257 0.64 -4.44 14.23
C ASP A 257 0.13 -5.73 13.53
N PRO A 258 1.00 -6.58 12.95
CA PRO A 258 0.57 -7.78 12.20
C PRO A 258 -0.24 -8.77 13.06
N GLU A 259 0.03 -8.81 14.36
CA GLU A 259 -0.66 -9.71 15.30
C GLU A 259 -2.13 -9.34 15.55
N LYS A 260 -2.50 -8.08 15.28
CA LYS A 260 -3.83 -7.53 15.55
C LYS A 260 -4.70 -7.41 14.30
N ILE A 261 -4.19 -7.84 13.15
CA ILE A 261 -4.93 -7.85 11.89
C ILE A 261 -5.68 -9.16 11.80
N ILE A 262 -7.01 -9.10 11.97
CA ILE A 262 -7.93 -10.23 11.98
C ILE A 262 -8.92 -10.12 10.81
N CYS A 263 -9.41 -11.26 10.32
CA CYS A 263 -10.49 -11.29 9.34
C CYS A 263 -11.82 -10.87 9.97
N ASN A 264 -12.67 -10.17 9.23
CA ASN A 264 -14.01 -9.81 9.68
C ASN A 264 -14.84 -11.07 9.98
N GLY A 265 -15.38 -11.16 11.20
CA GLY A 265 -16.11 -12.34 11.65
C GLY A 265 -15.24 -13.52 12.08
N SER A 266 -13.92 -13.32 12.23
CA SER A 266 -12.98 -14.31 12.77
C SER A 266 -12.19 -13.72 13.93
N ASP A 267 -11.84 -14.57 14.90
CA ASP A 267 -10.92 -14.22 16.00
C ASP A 267 -9.46 -14.60 15.67
N ILE A 268 -9.23 -15.17 14.48
CA ILE A 268 -7.93 -15.68 14.06
C ILE A 268 -7.14 -14.55 13.35
N PRO A 269 -5.92 -14.22 13.82
CA PRO A 269 -5.04 -13.28 13.13
C PRO A 269 -4.66 -13.77 11.74
N LEU A 270 -4.67 -12.87 10.77
CA LEU A 270 -4.38 -13.17 9.36
C LEU A 270 -2.97 -13.74 9.16
N HIS A 271 -2.00 -13.36 10.01
CA HIS A 271 -0.63 -13.91 9.95
C HIS A 271 -0.55 -15.40 10.34
N SER A 272 -1.55 -15.92 11.06
CA SER A 272 -1.57 -17.30 11.54
C SER A 272 -2.15 -18.29 10.51
N ILE A 273 -2.79 -17.76 9.46
CA ILE A 273 -3.33 -18.56 8.35
C ILE A 273 -2.16 -19.10 7.53
N GLN A 274 -2.10 -20.42 7.35
CA GLN A 274 -0.93 -21.10 6.78
C GLN A 274 -0.92 -21.09 5.24
N SER A 275 -2.11 -21.06 4.62
CA SER A 275 -2.25 -21.06 3.17
C SER A 275 -3.27 -20.02 2.71
N SER A 276 -2.97 -19.36 1.59
CA SER A 276 -3.95 -18.49 0.91
C SER A 276 -5.13 -19.27 0.31
N GLU A 277 -5.01 -20.59 0.17
CA GLU A 277 -6.08 -21.46 -0.33
C GLU A 277 -7.26 -21.56 0.65
N GLU A 278 -7.06 -21.28 1.94
CA GLU A 278 -8.13 -21.29 2.95
C GLU A 278 -9.18 -20.19 2.71
N PHE A 279 -8.77 -19.05 2.13
CA PHE A 279 -9.65 -17.93 1.81
C PHE A 279 -9.79 -17.68 0.30
N CYS A 280 -8.94 -18.27 -0.52
CA CYS A 280 -9.00 -18.19 -1.97
C CYS A 280 -8.75 -19.56 -2.59
N PRO A 281 -9.76 -20.44 -2.64
CA PRO A 281 -9.62 -21.71 -3.34
C PRO A 281 -9.35 -21.41 -4.81
N VAL A 282 -8.29 -22.00 -5.35
CA VAL A 282 -8.10 -22.05 -6.80
C VAL A 282 -9.28 -22.87 -7.33
N ILE A 283 -10.24 -22.19 -7.94
CA ILE A 283 -11.27 -22.89 -8.72
C ILE A 283 -10.53 -23.39 -9.96
N GLU A 284 -9.96 -24.59 -9.87
CA GLU A 284 -9.55 -25.30 -11.06
C GLU A 284 -10.83 -25.50 -11.88
N ASP A 285 -10.89 -24.83 -13.03
CA ASP A 285 -11.96 -24.95 -14.02
C ASP A 285 -11.84 -26.33 -14.70
N THR A 286 -11.98 -27.40 -13.92
CA THR A 286 -11.88 -28.80 -14.35
C THR A 286 -13.07 -29.24 -15.22
N GLY A 287 -13.98 -28.32 -15.55
CA GLY A 287 -15.20 -28.63 -16.28
C GLY A 287 -15.02 -28.90 -17.78
N ASN A 288 -13.92 -28.48 -18.39
CA ASN A 288 -13.79 -28.51 -19.86
C ASN A 288 -12.77 -29.53 -20.40
N ASP A 289 -11.68 -29.79 -19.69
CA ASP A 289 -10.64 -30.71 -20.19
C ASP A 289 -11.06 -32.19 -20.06
N ASP A 290 -11.72 -32.57 -18.96
CA ASP A 290 -12.24 -33.93 -18.77
C ASP A 290 -13.40 -34.24 -19.73
N PHE A 291 -14.27 -33.25 -20.01
CA PHE A 291 -15.40 -33.42 -20.92
C PHE A 291 -14.94 -33.65 -22.37
N LEU A 292 -13.95 -32.88 -22.84
CA LEU A 292 -13.40 -33.04 -24.19
C LEU A 292 -12.76 -34.43 -24.37
N LEU A 293 -12.02 -34.92 -23.37
CA LEU A 293 -11.41 -36.24 -23.40
C LEU A 293 -12.47 -37.35 -23.49
N ILE A 294 -13.55 -37.26 -22.70
CA ILE A 294 -14.66 -38.22 -22.73
C ILE A 294 -15.34 -38.25 -24.10
N VAL A 295 -15.60 -37.07 -24.70
CA VAL A 295 -16.21 -36.97 -26.03
C VAL A 295 -15.32 -37.60 -27.12
N ILE A 296 -14.00 -37.40 -27.05
CA ILE A 296 -13.05 -38.03 -27.97
C ILE A 296 -13.08 -39.56 -27.85
N ILE A 297 -13.08 -40.09 -26.62
CA ILE A 297 -13.12 -41.54 -26.37
C ILE A 297 -14.42 -42.14 -26.93
N ILE A 298 -15.57 -41.53 -26.64
CA ILE A 298 -16.88 -42.00 -27.15
C ILE A 298 -16.89 -41.98 -28.68
N SER A 299 -16.38 -40.92 -29.30
CA SER A 299 -16.34 -40.79 -30.76
C SER A 299 -15.46 -41.86 -31.40
N LEU A 300 -14.30 -42.17 -30.80
CA LEU A 300 -13.41 -43.26 -31.24
C LEU A 300 -14.07 -44.63 -31.14
N VAL A 301 -14.75 -44.91 -30.02
CA VAL A 301 -15.47 -46.17 -29.83
C VAL A 301 -16.59 -46.34 -30.86
N ILE A 302 -17.38 -45.29 -31.11
CA ILE A 302 -18.43 -45.31 -32.14
C ILE A 302 -17.83 -45.55 -33.53
N PHE A 303 -16.72 -44.88 -33.87
CA PHE A 303 -16.06 -45.06 -35.16
C PHE A 303 -15.57 -46.50 -35.34
N ILE A 304 -14.97 -47.09 -34.32
CA ILE A 304 -14.54 -48.51 -34.34
C ILE A 304 -15.75 -49.43 -34.48
N MET A 305 -16.82 -49.20 -33.72
CA MET A 305 -18.05 -50.02 -33.80
C MET A 305 -18.71 -49.94 -35.18
N VAL A 306 -18.78 -48.75 -35.79
CA VAL A 306 -19.29 -48.57 -37.15
C VAL A 306 -18.39 -49.24 -38.17
N GLY A 307 -17.06 -49.11 -38.04
CA GLY A 307 -16.10 -49.79 -38.90
C GLY A 307 -16.21 -51.32 -38.83
N LEU A 308 -16.34 -51.88 -37.64
CA LEU A 308 -16.55 -53.32 -37.46
C LEU A 308 -17.89 -53.77 -38.05
N LEU A 309 -18.95 -52.96 -37.90
CA LEU A 309 -20.26 -53.25 -38.47
C LEU A 309 -20.21 -53.23 -40.01
N THR A 310 -19.57 -52.23 -40.61
CA THR A 310 -19.44 -52.14 -42.08
C THR A 310 -18.61 -53.28 -42.64
N ILE A 311 -17.51 -53.66 -41.97
CA ILE A 311 -16.72 -54.83 -42.33
C ILE A 311 -17.56 -56.12 -42.24
N CYS A 312 -18.31 -56.30 -41.15
CA CYS A 312 -19.17 -57.46 -40.96
C CYS A 312 -20.28 -57.53 -42.03
N LEU A 313 -20.94 -56.42 -42.33
CA LEU A 313 -21.94 -56.32 -43.39
C LEU A 313 -21.32 -56.57 -44.77
N TYR A 314 -20.12 -56.05 -45.04
CA TYR A 314 -19.40 -56.30 -46.29
C TYR A 314 -19.13 -57.79 -46.46
N TYR A 315 -18.60 -58.49 -45.45
CA TYR A 315 -18.35 -59.94 -45.54
C TYR A 315 -19.64 -60.75 -45.66
N LYS A 316 -20.71 -60.38 -44.95
CA LYS A 316 -22.01 -61.06 -45.02
C LYS A 316 -22.67 -60.90 -46.40
N TYR A 317 -22.54 -59.74 -47.02
CA TYR A 317 -23.20 -59.38 -48.28
C TYR A 317 -22.23 -59.21 -49.45
N GLN A 318 -21.05 -59.83 -49.39
CA GLN A 318 -19.96 -59.62 -50.34
C GLN A 318 -20.37 -59.84 -51.80
N HIS A 319 -21.12 -60.90 -52.11
CA HIS A 319 -21.56 -61.20 -53.47
C HIS A 319 -22.61 -60.18 -53.99
N PRO A 320 -23.73 -59.92 -53.30
CA PRO A 320 -24.71 -58.95 -53.78
C PRO A 320 -24.15 -57.52 -53.84
N ILE A 321 -23.25 -57.13 -52.94
CA ILE A 321 -22.58 -55.82 -52.99
C ILE A 321 -21.69 -55.71 -54.24
N ARG A 322 -20.88 -56.72 -54.55
CA ARG A 322 -20.03 -56.74 -55.76
C ARG A 322 -20.85 -56.68 -57.04
N VAL A 323 -21.94 -57.45 -57.11
CA VAL A 323 -22.88 -57.44 -58.25
C VAL A 323 -23.54 -56.07 -58.40
N TRP A 324 -24.00 -55.46 -57.29
CA TRP A 324 -24.62 -54.13 -57.31
C TRP A 324 -23.65 -53.04 -57.76
N LEU A 325 -22.40 -53.06 -57.27
CA LEU A 325 -21.35 -52.12 -57.66
C LEU A 325 -21.01 -52.23 -59.16
N PHE A 326 -20.89 -53.46 -59.67
CA PHE A 326 -20.66 -53.72 -61.09
C PHE A 326 -21.83 -53.22 -61.95
N ALA A 327 -23.08 -53.54 -61.56
CA ALA A 327 -24.28 -53.11 -62.29
C ALA A 327 -24.43 -51.58 -62.38
N HIS A 328 -23.97 -50.84 -61.37
CA HIS A 328 -24.05 -49.38 -61.34
C HIS A 328 -22.75 -48.68 -61.79
N ARG A 329 -21.76 -49.43 -62.31
CA ARG A 329 -20.44 -48.94 -62.75
C ARG A 329 -19.66 -48.14 -61.68
N LEU A 330 -19.82 -48.50 -60.41
CA LEU A 330 -19.12 -47.90 -59.29
C LEU A 330 -17.91 -48.77 -58.91
N LEU A 331 -16.72 -48.19 -58.83
CA LEU A 331 -15.47 -48.88 -58.43
C LEU A 331 -15.08 -50.09 -59.32
N VAL A 332 -15.29 -49.96 -60.63
CA VAL A 332 -15.03 -51.02 -61.64
C VAL A 332 -13.57 -51.50 -61.66
N CYS A 333 -12.61 -50.66 -61.25
CA CYS A 333 -11.19 -51.06 -61.17
C CYS A 333 -10.89 -52.05 -60.03
N CYS A 334 -11.79 -52.24 -59.07
CA CYS A 334 -11.60 -53.11 -57.90
C CYS A 334 -12.45 -54.39 -57.94
N VAL A 335 -13.25 -54.58 -59.01
CA VAL A 335 -14.12 -55.75 -59.20
C VAL A 335 -13.95 -56.23 -60.63
N SER A 336 -13.17 -57.30 -60.83
CA SER A 336 -12.99 -57.91 -62.14
C SER A 336 -14.09 -58.95 -62.42
N GLU A 337 -14.44 -59.13 -63.69
CA GLU A 337 -15.37 -60.17 -64.14
C GLU A 337 -14.82 -61.57 -63.80
N GLU A 338 -13.50 -61.78 -63.93
CA GLU A 338 -12.78 -63.00 -63.54
C GLU A 338 -12.93 -63.33 -62.05
N ASP A 339 -12.96 -62.33 -61.16
CA ASP A 339 -13.14 -62.55 -59.71
C ASP A 339 -14.58 -62.91 -59.32
N MET A 340 -15.58 -62.53 -60.14
CA MET A 340 -16.99 -62.89 -59.88
C MET A 340 -17.33 -64.29 -60.39
N ASP A 341 -16.61 -64.77 -61.39
CA ASP A 341 -16.87 -66.04 -62.07
C ASP A 341 -15.90 -67.15 -61.67
N LYS A 342 -14.99 -66.88 -60.72
CA LYS A 342 -13.98 -67.84 -60.22
C LYS A 342 -14.55 -69.17 -59.70
N ASP A 343 -15.77 -69.15 -59.15
CA ASP A 343 -16.48 -70.33 -58.66
C ASP A 343 -17.55 -70.86 -59.64
N LYS A 344 -17.66 -70.25 -60.84
CA LYS A 344 -18.57 -70.72 -61.89
C LYS A 344 -17.82 -71.69 -62.81
N VAL A 345 -18.46 -72.82 -63.09
CA VAL A 345 -17.90 -73.87 -63.97
C VAL A 345 -18.11 -73.55 -65.46
N TYR A 346 -18.99 -72.60 -65.77
CA TYR A 346 -19.43 -72.28 -67.12
C TYR A 346 -19.55 -70.76 -67.31
N ASP A 347 -19.05 -70.26 -68.45
CA ASP A 347 -19.01 -68.82 -68.79
C ASP A 347 -20.31 -68.34 -69.47
N ALA A 348 -21.22 -69.26 -69.78
CA ALA A 348 -22.51 -68.98 -70.36
C ALA A 348 -23.54 -70.03 -69.92
N PHE A 349 -24.79 -69.61 -69.76
CA PHE A 349 -25.91 -70.52 -69.65
C PHE A 349 -26.72 -70.48 -70.94
N VAL A 350 -27.04 -71.64 -71.49
CA VAL A 350 -27.91 -71.76 -72.66
C VAL A 350 -29.34 -71.92 -72.16
N SER A 351 -30.15 -70.88 -72.32
CA SER A 351 -31.59 -70.95 -72.09
C SER A 351 -32.29 -71.30 -73.39
N TYR A 352 -32.99 -72.43 -73.42
CA TYR A 352 -33.72 -72.91 -74.61
C TYR A 352 -35.15 -73.31 -74.22
N SER A 353 -36.07 -73.24 -75.18
CA SER A 353 -37.44 -73.69 -74.96
C SER A 353 -37.49 -75.21 -74.96
N GLN A 354 -38.49 -75.82 -74.32
CA GLN A 354 -38.55 -77.28 -74.23
C GLN A 354 -38.66 -77.98 -75.60
N GLU A 355 -39.14 -77.27 -76.63
CA GLU A 355 -39.20 -77.74 -78.01
C GLU A 355 -37.80 -77.89 -78.66
N ASP A 356 -36.80 -77.18 -78.14
CA ASP A 356 -35.43 -77.13 -78.69
C ASP A 356 -34.47 -78.13 -78.01
N TYR A 357 -34.93 -78.93 -77.04
CA TYR A 357 -34.10 -79.81 -76.22
C TYR A 357 -33.22 -80.77 -77.03
N GLY A 358 -33.77 -81.35 -78.11
CA GLY A 358 -33.07 -82.32 -78.94
C GLY A 358 -31.87 -81.74 -79.70
N PHE A 359 -31.84 -80.43 -79.95
CA PHE A 359 -30.74 -79.74 -80.65
C PHE A 359 -29.65 -79.25 -79.71
N VAL A 360 -29.96 -79.04 -78.43
CA VAL A 360 -29.03 -78.42 -77.46
C VAL A 360 -28.23 -79.46 -76.68
N VAL A 361 -28.76 -80.67 -76.51
CA VAL A 361 -28.18 -81.71 -75.62
C VAL A 361 -27.39 -82.80 -76.39
N HIS A 362 -27.13 -82.61 -77.68
CA HIS A 362 -26.39 -83.56 -78.52
C HIS A 362 -25.20 -82.95 -79.25
#